data_AF-A0A4P6E970-F1
#
_entry.id   AF-A0A4P6E970-F1
#
_cell.length_a   1.000
_cell.length_b   1.000
_cell.length_c   1.000
_cell.angle_alpha   90.00
_cell.angle_beta   90.00
_cell.angle_gamma   90.00
#
_symmetry.space_group_name_H-M   'P 1'
#
loop_
_entity.id
_entity.type
_entity.pdbx_description
1 polymer ?
#
loop_
_entity_poly.entity_id
_entity_poly.type
_entity_poly.pdbx_seq_one_letter_code
_entity_poly.pdbx_strand_id
1 'polypeptide(L)'
;MVQTADGVISPASVESCTKKAVTGGMKYTNCKICTWVGAWSMSFHADFTIKTSAPDTINAVRDWAWSWGGPVSQTSHTLAIGQATENSNGAAWARYTGTFTGPLIGTKTEWVGLWVGGNSYGDNHSGG
;
A
#
# COMPACT_ATOMS: atom_id res chain seq x y z
N MET A 1 9.62 1.20 24.26
CA MET A 1 8.78 1.60 23.11
C MET A 1 7.44 0.93 23.29
N VAL A 2 6.36 1.72 23.31
CA VAL A 2 5.00 1.22 23.56
C VAL A 2 4.52 0.51 22.30
N GLN A 3 4.38 -0.80 22.40
CA GLN A 3 3.68 -1.64 21.45
C GLN A 3 2.21 -1.19 21.46
N THR A 4 1.77 -0.44 20.46
CA THR A 4 0.34 -0.20 20.26
C THR A 4 -0.29 -1.54 19.88
N ALA A 5 -1.38 -1.90 20.54
CA ALA A 5 -2.05 -3.21 20.43
C ALA A 5 -2.71 -3.48 19.06
N ASP A 6 -2.41 -2.65 18.05
CA ASP A 6 -2.90 -2.71 16.69
C ASP A 6 -1.66 -2.77 15.76
N GLY A 7 -1.63 -3.72 14.84
CA GLY A 7 -0.54 -3.90 13.86
C GLY A 7 -0.16 -2.61 13.12
N VAL A 8 1.09 -2.54 12.66
CA VAL A 8 1.62 -1.37 11.93
C VAL A 8 1.15 -1.42 10.47
N ILE A 9 0.62 -0.29 9.99
CA ILE A 9 0.21 -0.09 8.58
C ILE A 9 1.18 0.91 7.94
N SER A 10 1.82 0.53 6.83
CA SER A 10 2.63 1.41 5.97
C SER A 10 2.07 1.30 4.55
N PRO A 11 1.62 2.39 3.90
CA PRO A 11 2.37 3.62 3.59
C PRO A 11 1.80 4.90 4.25
N ALA A 12 2.38 6.07 3.92
CA ALA A 12 2.15 7.40 4.51
C ALA A 12 0.68 7.88 4.61
N SER A 13 -0.25 7.31 3.85
CA SER A 13 -1.69 7.58 3.99
C SER A 13 -2.53 6.35 3.66
N VAL A 14 -3.15 5.78 4.70
CA VAL A 14 -4.25 4.81 4.56
C VAL A 14 -5.54 5.50 4.99
N GLU A 15 -6.42 5.71 4.03
CA GLU A 15 -7.59 6.58 4.14
C GLU A 15 -8.88 5.85 3.75
N SER A 16 -10.03 6.48 4.01
CA SER A 16 -11.34 6.02 3.53
C SER A 16 -11.73 4.58 3.90
N CYS A 17 -11.12 4.02 4.95
CA CYS A 17 -11.39 2.66 5.41
C CYS A 17 -12.76 2.53 6.09
N THR A 18 -13.51 1.50 5.69
CA THR A 18 -14.57 0.95 6.53
C THR A 18 -13.96 -0.05 7.51
N LYS A 19 -14.13 0.19 8.82
CA LYS A 19 -13.62 -0.69 9.88
C LYS A 19 -14.76 -1.53 10.46
N LYS A 20 -14.53 -2.83 10.63
CA LYS A 20 -15.48 -3.76 11.25
C LYS A 20 -14.75 -4.68 12.22
N ALA A 21 -15.20 -4.71 13.47
CA ALA A 21 -14.70 -5.66 14.46
C ALA A 21 -14.98 -7.10 13.99
N VAL A 22 -14.00 -7.98 14.18
CA VAL A 22 -14.09 -9.41 13.90
C VAL A 22 -13.52 -10.18 15.08
N THR A 23 -13.80 -11.47 15.19
CA THR A 23 -13.24 -12.30 16.27
C THR A 23 -11.70 -12.19 16.28
N GLY A 24 -11.16 -11.68 17.39
CA GLY A 24 -9.72 -11.53 17.58
C GLY A 24 -9.05 -10.46 16.71
N GLY A 25 -9.76 -9.42 16.25
CA GLY A 25 -9.13 -8.31 15.54
C GLY A 25 -10.09 -7.32 14.84
N MET A 26 -9.56 -6.62 13.84
CA MET A 26 -10.26 -5.59 13.06
C MET A 26 -10.11 -5.86 11.56
N LYS A 27 -11.23 -5.86 10.83
CA LYS A 27 -11.25 -5.90 9.37
C LYS A 27 -11.35 -4.49 8.81
N TYR A 28 -10.49 -4.19 7.85
CA TYR A 28 -10.43 -2.94 7.12
C TYR A 28 -10.84 -3.22 5.67
N THR A 29 -11.86 -2.54 5.18
CA THR A 29 -12.42 -2.74 3.84
C THR A 29 -12.46 -1.41 3.09
N ASN A 30 -12.14 -1.46 1.80
CA ASN A 30 -12.13 -0.33 0.90
C ASN A 30 -11.21 0.80 1.34
N CYS A 31 -10.06 0.44 1.92
CA CYS A 31 -9.06 1.42 2.31
C CYS A 31 -8.33 1.95 1.08
N LYS A 32 -8.29 3.26 0.91
CA LYS A 32 -7.45 3.91 -0.08
C LYS A 32 -6.03 3.99 0.46
N ILE A 33 -5.11 3.36 -0.26
CA ILE A 33 -3.69 3.39 -0.01
C ILE A 33 -3.10 4.41 -0.97
N CYS A 34 -2.57 5.52 -0.48
CA CYS A 34 -2.07 6.59 -1.34
C CYS A 34 -0.71 7.13 -0.89
N THR A 35 0.04 7.66 -1.84
CA THR A 35 1.23 8.48 -1.63
C THR A 35 1.18 9.69 -2.56
N TRP A 36 1.78 10.80 -2.10
CA TRP A 36 1.84 12.07 -2.81
C TRP A 36 3.28 12.60 -2.77
N VAL A 37 3.86 12.90 -3.93
CA VAL A 37 5.21 13.46 -4.07
C VAL A 37 5.18 14.64 -5.01
N GLY A 38 5.15 15.85 -4.45
CA GLY A 38 5.01 17.07 -5.26
C GLY A 38 3.75 17.00 -6.12
N ALA A 39 3.92 17.00 -7.45
CA ALA A 39 2.81 16.90 -8.41
C ALA A 39 2.36 15.45 -8.71
N TRP A 40 2.97 14.45 -8.08
CA TRP A 40 2.72 13.02 -8.31
C TRP A 40 1.78 12.44 -7.27
N SER A 41 0.84 11.61 -7.71
CA SER A 41 0.07 10.75 -6.81
C SER A 41 -0.07 9.35 -7.37
N MET A 42 -0.03 8.36 -6.48
CA MET A 42 -0.37 6.97 -6.77
C MET A 42 -1.28 6.46 -5.68
N SER A 43 -2.28 5.66 -6.05
CA SER A 43 -3.15 5.02 -5.09
C SER A 43 -3.72 3.69 -5.57
N PHE A 44 -4.17 2.88 -4.64
CA PHE A 44 -5.01 1.70 -4.89
C PHE A 44 -5.93 1.46 -3.69
N HIS A 45 -6.94 0.61 -3.84
CA HIS A 45 -7.78 0.17 -2.74
C HIS A 45 -7.39 -1.21 -2.23
N ALA A 46 -7.46 -1.40 -0.93
CA ALA A 46 -7.14 -2.67 -0.28
C ALA A 46 -8.17 -3.06 0.79
N ASP A 47 -8.34 -4.36 0.95
CA ASP A 47 -9.02 -4.95 2.10
C ASP A 47 -8.01 -5.80 2.89
N PHE A 48 -7.91 -5.60 4.19
CA PHE A 48 -6.97 -6.30 5.05
C PHE A 48 -7.55 -6.53 6.45
N THR A 49 -6.95 -7.44 7.21
CA THR A 49 -7.38 -7.78 8.57
C THR A 49 -6.17 -7.73 9.48
N ILE A 50 -6.29 -7.00 10.59
CA ILE A 50 -5.31 -7.00 11.68
C ILE A 50 -5.86 -7.89 12.79
N LYS A 51 -5.06 -8.81 13.30
CA LYS A 51 -5.44 -9.81 14.29
C LYS A 51 -4.54 -9.73 15.53
N THR A 52 -5.13 -9.93 16.71
CA THR A 52 -4.40 -9.84 18.00
C THR A 52 -3.61 -11.10 18.32
N SER A 53 -4.06 -12.26 17.84
CA SER A 53 -3.46 -13.58 18.17
C SER A 53 -3.43 -14.53 16.97
N ALA A 54 -3.52 -13.95 15.77
CA ALA A 54 -3.38 -14.66 14.50
C ALA A 54 -2.60 -13.75 13.55
N PRO A 55 -2.06 -14.29 12.45
CA PRO A 55 -1.33 -13.45 11.48
C PRO A 55 -2.22 -12.41 10.81
N ASP A 56 -1.64 -11.25 10.54
CA ASP A 56 -2.28 -10.22 9.73
C ASP A 56 -2.40 -10.65 8.26
N THR A 57 -3.43 -10.16 7.57
CA THR A 57 -3.75 -10.60 6.20
C THR A 57 -4.15 -9.45 5.28
N ILE A 58 -3.77 -9.53 4.02
CA ILE A 58 -4.31 -8.73 2.92
C ILE A 58 -5.22 -9.63 2.10
N ASN A 59 -6.50 -9.29 2.05
CA ASN A 59 -7.55 -10.11 1.44
C ASN A 59 -7.76 -9.77 -0.04
N ALA A 60 -7.64 -8.50 -0.41
CA ALA A 60 -7.89 -8.03 -1.76
C ALA A 60 -7.18 -6.70 -2.03
N VAL A 61 -6.84 -6.47 -3.30
CA VAL A 61 -6.44 -5.18 -3.83
C VAL A 61 -7.18 -4.90 -5.14
N ARG A 62 -7.52 -3.64 -5.39
CA ARG A 62 -8.30 -3.20 -6.56
C ARG A 62 -8.11 -1.71 -6.82
N ASP A 63 -8.73 -1.21 -7.89
CA ASP A 63 -8.96 0.22 -8.16
C ASP A 63 -7.74 1.10 -7.92
N TRP A 64 -6.76 0.97 -8.82
CA TRP A 64 -5.52 1.72 -8.85
C TRP A 64 -5.70 3.00 -9.65
N ALA A 65 -5.01 4.06 -9.23
CA ALA A 65 -5.01 5.34 -9.91
C ALA A 65 -3.66 6.02 -9.76
N TRP A 66 -3.33 6.88 -10.70
CA TRP A 66 -2.19 7.77 -10.61
C TRP A 66 -2.53 9.12 -11.23
N SER A 67 -1.80 10.16 -10.85
CA SER A 67 -1.91 11.49 -11.46
C SER A 67 -0.58 12.21 -11.45
N TRP A 68 -0.33 13.02 -12.48
CA TRP A 68 0.81 13.95 -12.54
C TRP A 68 0.37 15.29 -13.14
N GLY A 69 0.93 16.38 -12.64
CA GLY A 69 0.63 17.76 -13.09
C GLY A 69 1.26 18.17 -14.43
N GLY A 70 1.62 17.23 -15.31
CA GLY A 70 2.33 17.51 -16.56
C GLY A 70 2.20 16.37 -17.60
N PRO A 71 2.88 16.48 -18.76
CA PRO A 71 2.75 15.52 -19.85
C PRO A 71 3.53 14.22 -19.56
N VAL A 72 2.98 13.38 -18.68
CA VAL A 72 3.50 12.04 -18.37
C VAL A 72 2.47 11.02 -18.83
N SER A 73 2.94 9.88 -19.34
CA SER A 73 2.12 8.72 -19.66
C SER A 73 2.60 7.50 -18.88
N GLN A 74 1.68 6.70 -18.37
CA GLN A 74 1.99 5.38 -17.85
C GLN A 74 2.12 4.38 -18.99
N THR A 75 3.27 3.71 -19.08
CA THR A 75 3.58 2.74 -20.13
C THR A 75 3.32 1.29 -19.68
N SER A 76 3.45 1.01 -18.39
CA SER A 76 3.08 -0.29 -17.81
C SER A 76 2.68 -0.16 -16.34
N HIS A 77 1.97 -1.16 -15.85
CA HIS A 77 1.61 -1.26 -14.43
C HIS A 77 1.43 -2.70 -13.96
N THR A 78 1.56 -2.89 -12.66
CA THR A 78 1.18 -4.11 -11.93
C THR A 78 0.56 -3.73 -10.59
N LEU A 79 -0.56 -4.37 -10.26
CA LEU A 79 -1.16 -4.33 -8.92
C LEU A 79 -1.27 -5.77 -8.45
N ALA A 80 -0.60 -6.11 -7.34
CA ALA A 80 -0.60 -7.47 -6.84
C ALA A 80 -0.44 -7.53 -5.32
N ILE A 81 -1.01 -8.59 -4.73
CA ILE A 81 -0.66 -9.05 -3.40
C ILE A 81 0.59 -9.90 -3.55
N GLY A 82 1.69 -9.46 -2.96
CA GLY A 82 2.94 -10.20 -2.97
C GLY A 82 3.01 -11.24 -1.86
N GLN A 83 2.52 -10.89 -0.67
CA GLN A 83 2.35 -11.81 0.45
C GLN A 83 0.99 -11.56 1.11
N ALA A 84 0.09 -12.54 1.03
CA ALA A 84 -1.28 -12.38 1.54
C ALA A 84 -1.36 -12.48 3.08
N THR A 85 -0.44 -13.19 3.71
CA THR A 85 -0.48 -13.48 5.16
C THR A 85 0.88 -13.21 5.78
N GLU A 86 0.92 -12.49 6.89
CA GLU A 86 2.13 -12.30 7.69
C GLU A 86 2.67 -13.65 8.17
N ASN A 87 3.99 -13.81 8.22
CA ASN A 87 4.64 -15.00 8.77
C ASN A 87 6.07 -14.66 9.23
N SER A 88 6.84 -15.68 9.60
CA SER A 88 8.24 -15.52 10.03
C SER A 88 9.15 -14.84 9.02
N ASN A 89 8.78 -14.80 7.74
CA ASN A 89 9.54 -14.20 6.65
C ASN A 89 9.20 -12.71 6.45
N GLY A 90 8.17 -12.19 7.12
CA GLY A 90 7.82 -10.76 7.11
C GLY A 90 6.32 -10.48 7.08
N ALA A 91 6.00 -9.18 6.96
CA ALA A 91 4.65 -8.67 6.88
C ALA A 91 3.90 -9.14 5.61
N ALA A 92 2.57 -9.23 5.70
CA ALA A 92 1.73 -9.29 4.51
C ALA A 92 1.92 -8.00 3.71
N TRP A 93 2.03 -8.09 2.38
CA TRP A 93 2.23 -6.91 1.56
C TRP A 93 1.56 -6.99 0.18
N ALA A 94 1.17 -5.83 -0.31
CA ALA A 94 0.66 -5.62 -1.65
C ALA A 94 1.23 -4.33 -2.23
N ARG A 95 1.35 -4.27 -3.56
CA ARG A 95 1.99 -3.13 -4.23
C ARG A 95 1.32 -2.83 -5.56
N TYR A 96 1.14 -1.54 -5.81
CA TYR A 96 0.92 -0.98 -7.12
C TYR A 96 2.23 -0.39 -7.62
N THR A 97 2.74 -0.92 -8.74
CA THR A 97 3.93 -0.45 -9.44
C THR A 97 3.53 0.08 -10.81
N GLY A 98 4.06 1.21 -11.22
CA GLY A 98 3.87 1.75 -12.56
C GLY A 98 5.19 2.19 -13.18
N THR A 99 5.34 1.99 -14.49
CA THR A 99 6.40 2.62 -15.27
C THR A 99 5.81 3.77 -16.07
N PHE A 100 6.51 4.89 -16.05
CA PHE A 100 6.01 6.16 -16.54
C PHE A 100 7.08 6.85 -17.36
N THR A 101 6.65 7.49 -18.45
CA THR A 101 7.53 8.19 -19.37
C THR A 101 7.02 9.60 -19.58
N GLY A 102 7.91 10.58 -19.51
CA GLY A 102 7.60 11.98 -19.81
C GLY A 102 8.85 12.81 -20.12
N PRO A 103 8.70 13.94 -20.80
CA PRO A 103 9.83 14.75 -21.29
C PRO A 103 10.70 15.33 -20.17
N LEU A 104 10.14 15.55 -18.98
CA LEU A 104 10.85 16.09 -17.81
C LEU A 104 11.38 15.02 -16.85
N ILE A 105 10.81 13.81 -16.87
CA ILE A 105 11.14 12.76 -15.90
C ILE A 105 11.91 11.59 -16.53
N GLY A 106 12.04 11.55 -17.86
CA GLY A 106 12.54 10.37 -18.57
C GLY A 106 11.59 9.19 -18.39
N THR A 107 12.13 7.97 -18.37
CA THR A 107 11.37 6.78 -17.95
C THR A 107 11.71 6.46 -16.50
N LYS A 108 10.71 6.40 -15.63
CA LYS A 108 10.83 6.05 -14.22
C LYS A 108 9.82 4.98 -13.83
N THR A 109 10.21 4.09 -12.91
CA THR A 109 9.31 3.12 -12.29
C THR A 109 9.09 3.53 -10.85
N GLU A 110 7.84 3.77 -10.49
CA GLU A 110 7.42 4.20 -9.15
C GLU A 110 6.43 3.19 -8.58
N TRP A 111 6.27 3.19 -7.26
CA TRP A 111 5.32 2.30 -6.61
C TRP A 111 4.74 2.89 -5.31
N VAL A 112 3.58 2.36 -4.94
CA VAL A 112 2.96 2.53 -3.63
C VAL A 112 2.57 1.16 -3.11
N GLY A 113 2.78 0.89 -1.82
CA GLY A 113 2.51 -0.42 -1.26
C GLY A 113 1.91 -0.37 0.13
N LEU A 114 1.23 -1.45 0.48
CA LEU A 114 0.64 -1.70 1.78
C LEU A 114 1.43 -2.82 2.46
N TRP A 115 1.88 -2.61 3.69
CA TRP A 115 2.41 -3.63 4.59
C TRP A 115 1.53 -3.71 5.83
N VAL A 116 1.16 -4.94 6.20
CA VAL A 116 0.34 -5.26 7.37
C VAL A 116 1.03 -6.40 8.14
N GLY A 117 1.33 -6.16 9.41
CA GLY A 117 2.11 -7.07 10.23
C GLY A 117 3.53 -6.57 10.51
N GLY A 118 4.24 -7.26 11.41
CA GLY A 118 5.53 -6.94 12.05
C GLY A 118 6.36 -5.77 11.50
N ASN A 119 6.61 -4.77 12.35
CA ASN A 119 7.68 -3.75 12.29
C ASN A 119 8.13 -3.22 10.91
N SER A 120 7.24 -3.08 9.91
CA SER A 120 7.68 -2.77 8.55
C SER A 120 7.14 -1.44 8.05
N TYR A 121 8.02 -0.43 8.08
CA TYR A 121 7.93 0.76 7.23
C TYR A 121 8.52 0.41 5.86
N GLY A 122 7.70 0.51 4.82
CA GLY A 122 8.12 0.40 3.43
C GLY A 122 7.71 1.64 2.67
N ASP A 123 8.29 2.79 3.03
CA ASP A 123 8.22 3.98 2.19
C ASP A 123 9.53 4.05 1.39
N ASN A 124 9.43 3.93 0.08
CA ASN A 124 10.58 4.11 -0.79
C ASN A 124 10.09 4.81 -2.05
N HIS A 125 10.10 6.14 -1.97
CA HIS A 125 10.31 6.94 -3.16
C HIS A 125 11.65 6.52 -3.76
N SER A 126 11.66 6.15 -5.04
CA SER A 126 12.89 6.19 -5.82
C SER A 126 13.31 7.65 -5.91
N GLY A 127 14.10 8.10 -4.94
CA GLY A 127 14.78 9.39 -4.99
C GLY A 127 15.54 9.49 -6.30
N GLY A 128 15.10 10.40 -7.15
CA GLY A 128 15.78 10.79 -8.38
C GLY A 128 15.82 12.29 -8.49
#